data_AF-A0ABD7TZ13-F1
#
_entry.id   AF-A0ABD7TZ13-F1
#
_cell.length_a   1.000
_cell.length_b   1.000
_cell.length_c   1.000
_cell.angle_alpha   90.00
_cell.angle_beta   90.00
_cell.angle_gamma   90.00
#
_symmetry.space_group_name_H-M   'P 1'
#
loop_
_entity.id
_entity.type
_entity.pdbx_description
1 polymer ?
#
loop_
_entity_poly.entity_id
_entity_poly.type
_entity_poly.pdbx_seq_one_letter_code
_entity_poly.pdbx_strand_id
1 'polypeptide(L)'
;MKTIKLSILFLVQILLLSCSEQVYVDGTSKQVIKRDKMITQAISQLTPQNKLLVEEINKNVQDTILERLNMNIAGRWNDSSLSLTLMKSTIKFVPVIDTPSRRYLVNDSEKVFRIPKKFACFYGQNDKGETIYFYAIYHAENFTKEANLENYQGYAEVFGQDAADKMVEKSINRTEAERWEIMAFTPQKNETEKFEYAKKHSDDGTFFILTRENTYPHICFFKDKKPYYCWKTRQKELYMELLEKYLKP
;
A
#
# COMPACT_ATOMS: atom_id res chain seq x y z
N MET A 1 -58.12 25.64 24.24
CA MET A 1 -57.43 24.32 24.26
C MET A 1 -56.72 23.92 22.97
N LYS A 2 -57.17 24.31 21.77
CA LYS A 2 -56.53 23.91 20.49
C LYS A 2 -55.19 24.64 20.18
N THR A 3 -55.05 25.90 20.59
CA THR A 3 -53.83 26.71 20.35
C THR A 3 -52.65 26.31 21.25
N ILE A 4 -52.91 25.97 22.52
CA ILE A 4 -51.85 25.54 23.45
C ILE A 4 -51.23 24.19 23.02
N LYS A 5 -52.03 23.27 22.45
CA LYS A 5 -51.52 21.99 21.92
C LYS A 5 -50.62 22.16 20.70
N LEU A 6 -50.84 23.18 19.87
CA LEU A 6 -50.06 23.43 18.66
C LEU A 6 -48.68 24.04 18.99
N SER A 7 -48.62 24.93 19.99
CA SER A 7 -47.36 25.52 20.46
C SER A 7 -46.44 24.52 21.16
N ILE A 8 -47.01 23.55 21.90
CA ILE A 8 -46.24 22.48 22.55
C ILE A 8 -45.67 21.51 21.50
N LEU A 9 -46.42 21.19 20.43
CA LEU A 9 -45.95 20.31 19.36
C LEU A 9 -44.75 20.92 18.59
N PHE A 10 -44.78 22.24 18.36
CA PHE A 10 -43.70 22.98 17.69
C PHE A 10 -42.43 23.07 18.54
N LEU A 11 -42.56 23.26 19.86
CA LEU A 11 -41.43 23.27 20.80
C LEU A 11 -40.75 21.90 20.90
N VAL A 12 -41.51 20.80 20.87
CA VAL A 12 -40.95 19.44 20.90
C VAL A 12 -40.18 19.11 19.61
N GLN A 13 -40.62 19.57 18.44
CA GLN A 13 -39.89 19.38 17.19
C GLN A 13 -38.57 20.16 17.13
N ILE A 14 -38.53 21.39 17.64
CA ILE A 14 -37.30 22.21 17.68
C ILE A 14 -36.26 21.66 18.67
N LEU A 15 -36.71 21.11 19.81
CA LEU A 15 -35.82 20.45 20.78
C LEU A 15 -35.24 19.13 20.24
N LEU A 16 -36.01 18.36 19.46
CA LEU A 16 -35.52 17.09 18.87
C LEU A 16 -34.54 17.31 17.71
N LEU A 17 -34.71 18.39 16.94
CA LEU A 17 -33.78 18.75 15.85
C LEU A 17 -32.46 19.34 16.37
N SER A 18 -32.49 20.17 17.42
CA SER A 18 -31.27 20.77 17.99
C SER A 18 -30.41 19.79 18.79
N CYS A 19 -31.00 18.79 19.44
CA CYS A 19 -30.24 17.77 20.17
C CYS A 19 -29.59 16.72 19.27
N SER A 20 -30.10 16.46 18.06
CA SER A 20 -29.52 15.44 17.17
C SER A 20 -28.32 15.96 16.38
N GLU A 21 -28.36 17.21 15.90
CA GLU A 21 -27.24 17.81 15.15
C GLU A 21 -26.03 18.12 16.05
N GLN A 22 -26.24 18.66 17.26
CA GLN A 22 -25.12 18.96 18.17
C GLN A 22 -24.41 17.69 18.64
N VAL A 23 -25.14 16.61 18.94
CA VAL A 23 -24.55 15.33 19.37
C VAL A 23 -23.76 14.67 18.23
N TYR A 24 -24.26 14.76 16.99
CA TYR A 24 -23.59 14.19 15.82
C TYR A 24 -22.30 14.95 15.44
N VAL A 25 -22.33 16.29 15.49
CA VAL A 25 -21.15 17.14 15.21
C VAL A 25 -20.08 17.00 16.29
N ASP A 26 -20.47 16.96 17.56
CA ASP A 26 -19.55 16.78 18.69
C ASP A 26 -18.90 15.38 18.69
N GLY A 27 -19.66 14.34 18.36
CA GLY A 27 -19.15 12.98 18.20
C GLY A 27 -18.12 12.85 17.07
N THR A 28 -18.39 13.46 15.92
CA THR A 28 -17.49 13.44 14.75
C THR A 28 -16.19 14.22 15.03
N SER A 29 -16.31 15.41 15.65
CA SER A 29 -15.15 16.24 16.02
C SER A 29 -14.22 15.54 17.01
N LYS A 30 -14.77 14.91 18.07
CA LYS A 30 -14.00 14.16 19.06
C LYS A 30 -13.25 12.98 18.44
N GLN A 31 -13.86 12.27 17.49
CA GLN A 31 -13.21 11.17 16.78
C GLN A 31 -12.04 11.65 15.91
N VAL A 32 -12.20 12.78 15.20
CA VAL A 32 -11.12 13.38 14.40
C VAL A 32 -9.93 13.79 15.27
N ILE A 33 -10.19 14.46 16.40
CA ILE A 33 -9.13 14.88 17.34
C ILE A 33 -8.39 13.67 17.92
N LYS A 34 -9.12 12.62 18.34
CA LYS A 34 -8.53 11.38 18.84
C LYS A 34 -7.62 10.74 17.78
N ARG A 35 -8.12 10.62 16.54
CA ARG A 35 -7.37 10.07 15.40
C ARG A 35 -6.09 10.85 15.13
N ASP A 36 -6.17 12.17 15.05
CA ASP A 36 -5.00 13.00 14.78
C ASP A 36 -3.95 12.89 15.87
N LYS A 37 -4.38 12.80 17.14
CA LYS A 37 -3.46 12.55 18.27
C LYS A 37 -2.77 11.20 18.17
N MET A 38 -3.49 10.13 17.80
CA MET A 38 -2.91 8.81 17.58
C MET A 38 -1.90 8.81 16.44
N ILE A 39 -2.19 9.52 15.33
CA ILE A 39 -1.26 9.65 14.21
C ILE A 39 -0.02 10.44 14.61
N THR A 40 -0.18 11.58 15.30
CA THR A 40 0.97 12.35 15.81
C THR A 40 1.88 11.48 16.67
N GLN A 41 1.28 10.70 17.59
CA GLN A 41 2.01 9.81 18.48
C GLN A 41 2.69 8.66 17.73
N ALA A 42 2.04 8.07 16.74
CA ALA A 42 2.65 7.01 15.92
C ALA A 42 3.81 7.56 15.09
N ILE A 43 3.67 8.76 14.51
CA ILE A 43 4.72 9.43 13.73
C ILE A 43 5.91 9.80 14.61
N SER A 44 5.69 10.29 15.84
CA SER A 44 6.80 10.64 16.75
C SER A 44 7.60 9.41 17.19
N GLN A 45 7.00 8.22 17.16
CA GLN A 45 7.66 6.95 17.43
C GLN A 45 8.30 6.33 16.17
N LEU A 46 7.94 6.80 14.97
CA LEU A 46 8.50 6.31 13.71
C LEU A 46 9.86 6.98 13.49
N THR A 47 10.91 6.33 13.99
CA THR A 47 12.31 6.72 13.80
C THR A 47 13.02 5.71 12.88
N PRO A 48 14.23 6.01 12.35
CA PRO A 48 14.98 5.05 11.54
C PRO A 48 15.25 3.71 12.26
N GLN A 49 15.34 3.72 13.59
CA GLN A 49 15.53 2.54 14.44
C GLN A 49 14.22 1.89 14.90
N ASN A 50 13.07 2.35 14.39
CA ASN A 50 11.79 1.73 14.73
C ASN A 50 11.79 0.26 14.30
N LYS A 51 11.31 -0.62 15.18
CA LYS A 51 11.27 -2.06 14.93
C LYS A 51 10.61 -2.41 13.59
N LEU A 52 9.57 -1.68 13.18
CA LEU A 52 8.88 -1.90 11.90
C LEU A 52 9.75 -1.65 10.67
N LEU A 53 10.83 -0.86 10.81
CA LEU A 53 11.72 -0.47 9.72
C LEU A 53 13.05 -1.24 9.73
N VAL A 54 13.49 -1.73 10.89
CA VAL A 54 14.76 -2.46 11.02
C VAL A 54 14.59 -3.99 11.03
N GLU A 55 13.38 -4.48 11.26
CA GLU A 55 13.10 -5.91 11.25
C GLU A 55 13.21 -6.44 9.81
N GLU A 56 14.09 -7.43 9.62
CA GLU A 56 14.27 -8.06 8.31
C GLU A 56 12.97 -8.76 7.88
N ILE A 57 12.65 -8.63 6.59
CA ILE A 57 11.54 -9.37 5.99
C ILE A 57 11.79 -10.86 6.22
N ASN A 58 10.73 -11.60 6.57
CA ASN A 58 10.81 -13.04 6.78
C ASN A 58 11.56 -13.74 5.64
N LYS A 59 12.58 -14.54 5.99
CA LYS A 59 13.46 -15.19 5.01
C LYS A 59 12.71 -16.05 3.99
N ASN A 60 11.68 -16.79 4.42
CA ASN A 60 10.86 -17.59 3.51
C ASN A 60 10.09 -16.72 2.50
N VAL A 61 9.65 -15.53 2.92
CA VAL A 61 9.04 -14.54 2.01
C VAL A 61 10.07 -14.03 1.00
N GLN A 62 11.29 -13.70 1.46
CA GLN A 62 12.36 -13.30 0.55
C GLN A 62 12.67 -14.41 -0.47
N ASP A 63 12.84 -15.65 -0.01
CA ASP A 63 13.21 -16.79 -0.85
C ASP A 63 12.14 -17.05 -1.93
N THR A 64 10.85 -17.04 -1.58
CA THR A 64 9.76 -17.25 -2.56
C THR A 64 9.63 -16.11 -3.58
N ILE A 65 9.90 -14.86 -3.18
CA ILE A 65 9.95 -13.71 -4.11
C ILE A 65 11.15 -13.86 -5.07
N LEU A 66 12.32 -14.25 -4.55
CA LEU A 66 13.52 -14.44 -5.37
C LEU A 66 13.37 -15.64 -6.32
N GLU A 67 12.70 -16.70 -5.90
CA GLU A 67 12.33 -17.82 -6.77
C GLU A 67 11.43 -17.35 -7.91
N ARG A 68 10.36 -16.60 -7.58
CA ARG A 68 9.47 -16.02 -8.59
C ARG A 68 10.22 -15.10 -9.57
N LEU A 69 11.13 -14.29 -9.07
CA LEU A 69 11.96 -13.42 -9.90
C LEU A 69 12.82 -14.24 -10.87
N ASN A 70 13.44 -15.32 -10.41
CA ASN A 70 14.21 -16.22 -11.27
C ASN A 70 13.33 -16.86 -12.35
N MET A 71 12.10 -17.28 -12.01
CA MET A 71 11.14 -17.81 -12.98
C MET A 71 10.79 -16.77 -14.06
N ASN A 72 10.54 -15.51 -13.67
CA ASN A 72 10.23 -14.44 -14.62
C ASN A 72 11.41 -14.12 -15.56
N ILE A 73 12.64 -14.13 -15.02
CA ILE A 73 13.87 -13.94 -15.81
C ILE A 73 14.07 -15.12 -16.77
N ALA A 74 13.94 -16.35 -16.30
CA ALA A 74 14.14 -17.57 -17.11
C ALA A 74 13.05 -17.74 -18.18
N GLY A 75 11.81 -17.38 -17.86
CA GLY A 75 10.66 -17.47 -18.76
C GLY A 75 10.60 -16.38 -19.84
N ARG A 76 11.60 -15.48 -19.91
CA ARG A 76 11.62 -14.27 -20.73
C ARG A 76 10.33 -13.47 -20.55
N TRP A 77 10.29 -12.63 -19.52
CA TRP A 77 9.33 -11.53 -19.41
C TRP A 77 9.05 -10.96 -20.81
N ASN A 78 7.83 -11.17 -21.34
CA ASN A 78 7.47 -11.01 -22.77
C ASN A 78 7.64 -9.58 -23.34
N ASP A 79 8.18 -8.65 -22.56
CA ASP A 79 8.57 -7.33 -23.01
C ASP A 79 10.04 -7.42 -23.44
N SER A 80 10.28 -7.52 -24.76
CA SER A 80 11.60 -7.69 -25.41
C SER A 80 12.66 -6.63 -25.03
N SER A 81 12.28 -5.63 -24.23
CA SER A 81 13.12 -4.57 -23.70
C SER A 81 13.82 -4.90 -22.37
N LEU A 82 13.41 -5.96 -21.65
CA LEU A 82 13.85 -6.24 -20.28
C LEU A 82 14.45 -7.65 -20.13
N SER A 83 15.54 -7.92 -20.84
CA SER A 83 16.48 -8.98 -20.38
C SER A 83 17.15 -8.48 -19.10
N LEU A 84 16.47 -8.65 -17.97
CA LEU A 84 16.93 -8.23 -16.66
C LEU A 84 17.93 -9.27 -16.13
N THR A 85 19.18 -9.16 -16.58
CA THR A 85 20.29 -9.77 -15.84
C THR A 85 20.40 -9.04 -14.50
N LEU A 86 20.09 -9.70 -13.38
CA LEU A 86 20.16 -9.09 -12.05
C LEU A 86 21.24 -9.78 -11.21
N MET A 87 22.13 -8.99 -10.62
CA MET A 87 23.16 -9.51 -9.72
C MET A 87 22.56 -9.82 -8.35
N LYS A 88 22.32 -11.11 -8.08
CA LYS A 88 21.69 -11.59 -6.83
C LYS A 88 22.35 -11.05 -5.56
N SER A 89 23.68 -10.91 -5.56
CA SER A 89 24.46 -10.37 -4.44
C SER A 89 24.16 -8.92 -4.09
N THR A 90 23.53 -8.17 -4.99
CA THR A 90 23.19 -6.76 -4.79
C THR A 90 21.75 -6.54 -4.35
N ILE A 91 20.95 -7.60 -4.26
CA ILE A 91 19.54 -7.48 -3.92
C ILE A 91 19.39 -7.04 -2.46
N LYS A 92 18.59 -6.00 -2.26
CA LYS A 92 18.25 -5.45 -0.94
C LYS A 92 16.75 -5.26 -0.84
N PHE A 93 16.16 -5.85 0.19
CA PHE A 93 14.77 -5.61 0.53
C PHE A 93 14.61 -4.28 1.27
N VAL A 94 13.57 -3.56 0.92
CA VAL A 94 13.21 -2.26 1.49
C VAL A 94 12.15 -2.48 2.55
N PRO A 95 12.25 -1.83 3.73
CA PRO A 95 11.22 -1.92 4.74
C PRO A 95 9.87 -1.42 4.21
N VAL A 96 8.80 -2.14 4.53
CA VAL A 96 7.44 -1.76 4.14
C VAL A 96 6.55 -1.73 5.37
N ILE A 97 5.84 -0.63 5.54
CA ILE A 97 4.78 -0.49 6.54
C ILE A 97 3.44 -0.22 5.84
N ASP A 98 2.35 -0.60 6.48
CA ASP A 98 0.98 -0.45 5.99
C ASP A 98 0.16 0.36 6.99
N THR A 99 -0.82 1.09 6.46
CA THR A 99 -1.85 1.79 7.22
C THR A 99 -3.24 1.28 6.82
N PRO A 100 -4.18 1.10 7.76
CA PRO A 100 -5.55 0.68 7.45
C PRO A 100 -6.31 1.74 6.63
N SER A 101 -7.22 1.34 5.71
CA SER A 101 -7.94 2.33 4.88
C SER A 101 -9.01 3.08 5.67
N ARG A 102 -9.71 2.38 6.56
CA ARG A 102 -10.82 2.92 7.35
C ARG A 102 -10.27 3.60 8.61
N ARG A 103 -9.79 4.83 8.43
CA ARG A 103 -9.29 5.69 9.53
C ARG A 103 -10.34 6.02 10.61
N TYR A 104 -11.62 5.65 10.40
CA TYR A 104 -12.74 5.85 11.34
C TYR A 104 -13.00 4.68 12.29
N LEU A 105 -12.32 3.55 12.11
CA LEU A 105 -12.46 2.36 12.96
C LEU A 105 -11.15 1.99 13.66
N VAL A 106 -10.27 2.98 13.86
CA VAL A 106 -9.15 2.83 14.80
C VAL A 106 -9.77 2.76 16.20
N ASN A 107 -10.31 1.60 16.54
CA ASN A 107 -10.55 1.21 17.92
C ASN A 107 -9.21 1.32 18.66
N ASP A 108 -9.23 1.53 19.97
CA ASP A 108 -8.00 1.68 20.78
C ASP A 108 -7.02 0.48 20.63
N SER A 109 -7.47 -0.62 20.03
CA SER A 109 -6.70 -1.82 19.69
C SER A 109 -5.95 -1.78 18.35
N GLU A 110 -6.31 -0.93 17.39
CA GLU A 110 -5.66 -0.91 16.07
C GLU A 110 -4.41 -0.03 16.05
N LYS A 111 -3.28 -0.62 15.66
CA LYS A 111 -2.02 0.11 15.46
C LYS A 111 -2.10 0.93 14.17
N VAL A 112 -1.63 2.17 14.22
CA VAL A 112 -1.55 3.07 13.05
C VAL A 112 -0.68 2.46 11.93
N PHE A 113 0.42 1.81 12.32
CA PHE A 113 1.33 1.13 11.41
C PHE A 113 1.40 -0.37 11.69
N ARG A 114 1.49 -1.17 10.64
CA ARG A 114 1.69 -2.63 10.69
C ARG A 114 2.59 -3.11 9.55
N ILE A 115 3.12 -4.31 9.66
CA ILE A 115 3.84 -4.96 8.55
C ILE A 115 2.81 -5.53 7.56
N PRO A 116 2.88 -5.19 6.26
CA PRO A 116 1.98 -5.77 5.25
C PRO A 116 2.28 -7.26 5.07
N LYS A 117 1.24 -8.02 4.74
CA LYS A 117 1.36 -9.46 4.45
C LYS A 117 1.44 -9.78 2.96
N LYS A 118 1.01 -8.85 2.11
CA LYS A 118 0.81 -9.09 0.68
C LYS A 118 1.65 -8.18 -0.22
N PHE A 119 2.62 -7.45 0.32
CA PHE A 119 3.45 -6.52 -0.43
C PHE A 119 4.88 -6.51 0.07
N ALA A 120 5.84 -6.51 -0.87
CA ALA A 120 7.25 -6.27 -0.59
C ALA A 120 7.85 -5.34 -1.66
N CYS A 121 8.90 -4.62 -1.27
CA CYS A 121 9.71 -3.82 -2.18
C CYS A 121 11.17 -4.23 -2.04
N PHE A 122 11.89 -4.27 -3.15
CA PHE A 122 13.32 -4.55 -3.17
C PHE A 122 13.96 -3.90 -4.39
N TYR A 123 15.28 -3.82 -4.39
CA TYR A 123 16.05 -3.36 -5.53
C TYR A 123 17.32 -4.19 -5.68
N GLY A 124 17.91 -4.16 -6.86
CA GLY A 124 19.21 -4.77 -7.16
C GLY A 124 19.83 -4.11 -8.39
N GLN A 125 21.08 -4.46 -8.68
CA GLN A 125 21.81 -3.94 -9.82
C GLN A 125 21.87 -4.97 -10.95
N ASN A 126 21.80 -4.49 -12.20
CA ASN A 126 22.13 -5.32 -13.35
C ASN A 126 23.65 -5.41 -13.58
N ASP A 127 24.05 -6.18 -14.59
CA ASP A 127 25.43 -6.34 -15.05
C ASP A 127 26.10 -5.02 -15.47
N LYS A 128 25.33 -3.99 -15.81
CA LYS A 128 25.80 -2.63 -16.12
C LYS A 128 25.89 -1.71 -14.90
N GLY A 129 25.52 -2.20 -13.71
CA GLY A 129 25.49 -1.41 -12.47
C GLY A 129 24.26 -0.50 -12.32
N GLU A 130 23.29 -0.57 -13.22
CA GLU A 130 22.04 0.19 -13.13
C GLU A 130 21.15 -0.42 -12.05
N THR A 131 20.59 0.44 -11.17
CA THR A 131 19.67 0.00 -10.13
C THR A 131 18.26 -0.20 -10.70
N ILE A 132 17.67 -1.35 -10.45
CA ILE A 132 16.29 -1.68 -10.79
C ILE A 132 15.51 -1.88 -9.51
N TYR A 133 14.35 -1.24 -9.43
CA TYR A 133 13.43 -1.35 -8.30
C TYR A 133 12.29 -2.30 -8.65
N PHE A 134 11.78 -3.00 -7.64
CA PHE A 134 10.73 -3.98 -7.80
C PHE A 134 9.66 -3.83 -6.72
N TYR A 135 8.42 -4.05 -7.12
CA TYR A 135 7.34 -4.39 -6.21
C TYR A 135 6.96 -5.85 -6.39
N ALA A 136 6.74 -6.54 -5.27
CA ALA A 136 6.17 -7.88 -5.24
C ALA A 136 4.83 -7.85 -4.51
N ILE A 137 3.78 -8.34 -5.16
CA ILE A 137 2.40 -8.37 -4.65
C ILE A 137 1.98 -9.84 -4.53
N TYR A 138 1.45 -10.24 -3.37
CA TYR A 138 1.04 -11.62 -3.11
C TYR A 138 -0.45 -11.85 -3.33
N HIS A 139 -0.77 -12.78 -4.22
CA HIS A 139 -2.14 -13.20 -4.53
C HIS A 139 -2.49 -14.47 -3.76
N ALA A 140 -2.91 -14.29 -2.51
CA ALA A 140 -3.26 -15.37 -1.59
C ALA A 140 -4.51 -16.18 -2.04
N GLU A 141 -5.43 -15.54 -2.74
CA GLU A 141 -6.70 -16.12 -3.12
C GLU A 141 -6.58 -16.81 -4.48
N ASN A 142 -7.11 -18.03 -4.57
CA ASN A 142 -7.22 -18.72 -5.85
C ASN A 142 -8.39 -18.12 -6.64
N PHE A 143 -8.15 -17.86 -7.92
CA PHE A 143 -9.24 -17.60 -8.85
C PHE A 143 -10.06 -18.88 -9.01
N THR A 144 -11.34 -18.82 -8.69
CA THR A 144 -12.29 -19.94 -8.87
C THR A 144 -13.48 -19.47 -9.68
N LYS A 145 -14.15 -20.40 -10.36
CA LYS A 145 -15.35 -20.08 -11.15
C LYS A 145 -16.46 -19.52 -10.27
N GLU A 146 -16.61 -20.05 -9.06
CA GLU A 146 -17.68 -19.69 -8.13
C GLU A 146 -17.43 -18.32 -7.49
N ALA A 147 -16.20 -18.06 -7.03
CA ALA A 147 -15.87 -16.77 -6.39
C ALA A 147 -15.67 -15.64 -7.40
N ASN A 148 -15.41 -15.96 -8.68
CA ASN A 148 -15.07 -14.98 -9.72
C ASN A 148 -15.91 -15.18 -10.99
N LEU A 149 -17.20 -15.50 -10.82
CA LEU A 149 -18.08 -15.91 -11.92
C LEU A 149 -18.14 -14.91 -13.08
N GLU A 150 -18.28 -13.62 -12.78
CA GLU A 150 -18.34 -12.56 -13.80
C GLU A 150 -17.04 -12.50 -14.62
N ASN A 151 -15.88 -12.48 -13.95
CA ASN A 151 -14.58 -12.48 -14.62
C ASN A 151 -14.34 -13.77 -15.42
N TYR A 152 -14.75 -14.92 -14.89
CA TYR A 152 -14.68 -16.20 -15.58
C TYR A 152 -15.53 -16.18 -16.85
N GLN A 153 -16.78 -15.71 -16.76
CA GLN A 153 -17.70 -15.63 -17.90
C GLN A 153 -17.17 -14.70 -18.98
N GLY A 154 -16.70 -13.50 -18.61
CA GLY A 154 -16.10 -12.57 -19.56
C GLY A 154 -14.85 -13.14 -20.24
N TYR A 155 -13.99 -13.83 -19.49
CA TYR A 155 -12.81 -14.49 -20.09
C TYR A 155 -13.20 -15.64 -21.02
N ALA A 156 -14.18 -16.46 -20.63
CA ALA A 156 -14.69 -17.56 -21.44
C ALA A 156 -15.37 -17.08 -22.73
N GLU A 157 -16.05 -15.93 -22.69
CA GLU A 157 -16.65 -15.30 -23.87
C GLU A 157 -15.59 -14.84 -24.88
N VAL A 158 -14.50 -14.24 -24.39
CA VAL A 158 -13.43 -13.69 -25.25
C VAL A 158 -12.47 -14.76 -25.75
N PHE A 159 -12.09 -15.72 -24.90
CA PHE A 159 -11.00 -16.67 -25.16
C PHE A 159 -11.45 -18.14 -25.24
N GLY A 160 -12.74 -18.42 -25.01
CA GLY A 160 -13.31 -19.76 -24.99
C GLY A 160 -13.30 -20.41 -23.59
N GLN A 161 -14.22 -21.36 -23.38
CA GLN A 161 -14.39 -22.06 -22.10
C GLN A 161 -13.13 -22.83 -21.69
N ASP A 162 -12.52 -23.59 -22.61
CA ASP A 162 -11.30 -24.36 -22.32
C ASP A 162 -10.14 -23.47 -21.82
N ALA A 163 -10.03 -22.24 -22.33
CA ALA A 163 -9.01 -21.30 -21.89
C ALA A 163 -9.32 -20.74 -20.49
N ALA A 164 -10.60 -20.48 -20.20
CA ALA A 164 -11.05 -20.04 -18.88
C ALA A 164 -10.87 -21.13 -17.82
N ASP A 165 -11.21 -22.39 -18.13
CA ASP A 165 -11.03 -23.52 -17.23
C ASP A 165 -9.54 -23.76 -16.92
N LYS A 166 -8.67 -23.71 -17.93
CA LYS A 166 -7.21 -23.79 -17.72
C LYS A 166 -6.67 -22.65 -16.85
N MET A 167 -7.25 -21.44 -16.95
CA MET A 167 -6.87 -20.32 -16.10
C MET A 167 -7.23 -20.59 -14.62
N VAL A 168 -8.42 -21.14 -14.36
CA VAL A 168 -8.87 -21.55 -13.02
C VAL A 168 -7.95 -22.64 -12.47
N GLU A 169 -7.73 -23.71 -13.24
CA GLU A 169 -6.85 -24.82 -12.84
C GLU A 169 -5.44 -24.32 -12.51
N LYS A 170 -4.87 -23.48 -13.39
CA LYS A 170 -3.56 -22.86 -13.16
C LYS A 170 -3.56 -22.01 -11.90
N SER A 171 -4.64 -21.30 -11.59
CA SER A 171 -4.70 -20.50 -10.38
C SER A 171 -4.75 -21.34 -9.11
N ILE A 172 -5.47 -22.46 -9.13
CA ILE A 172 -5.58 -23.39 -7.98
C ILE A 172 -4.22 -24.06 -7.71
N ASN A 173 -3.52 -24.44 -8.78
CA ASN A 173 -2.27 -25.19 -8.71
C ASN A 173 -1.01 -24.31 -8.57
N ARG A 174 -1.15 -23.00 -8.33
CA ARG A 174 0.01 -22.11 -8.12
C ARG A 174 0.80 -22.52 -6.88
N THR A 175 2.10 -22.66 -7.05
CA THR A 175 3.08 -22.72 -5.95
C THR A 175 3.15 -21.39 -5.20
N GLU A 176 3.73 -21.39 -3.99
CA GLU A 176 3.93 -20.16 -3.21
C GLU A 176 4.70 -19.07 -3.98
N ALA A 177 5.73 -19.45 -4.74
CA ALA A 177 6.46 -18.53 -5.59
C ALA A 177 5.55 -17.92 -6.69
N GLU A 178 4.74 -18.74 -7.36
CA GLU A 178 3.84 -18.29 -8.43
C GLU A 178 2.69 -17.38 -7.96
N ARG A 179 2.42 -17.32 -6.65
CA ARG A 179 1.47 -16.38 -6.06
C ARG A 179 2.00 -14.95 -6.01
N TRP A 180 3.31 -14.75 -6.15
CA TRP A 180 3.90 -13.43 -6.27
C TRP A 180 3.78 -12.90 -7.71
N GLU A 181 3.23 -11.70 -7.83
CA GLU A 181 3.38 -10.87 -9.02
C GLU A 181 4.54 -9.90 -8.78
N ILE A 182 5.48 -9.82 -9.72
CA ILE A 182 6.63 -8.91 -9.64
C ILE A 182 6.52 -7.87 -10.74
N MET A 183 6.58 -6.61 -10.35
CA MET A 183 6.63 -5.45 -11.25
C MET A 183 8.01 -4.81 -11.17
N ALA A 184 8.66 -4.61 -12.31
CA ALA A 184 9.96 -3.93 -12.39
C ALA A 184 9.82 -2.47 -12.83
N PHE A 185 10.55 -1.60 -12.15
CA PHE A 185 10.68 -0.18 -12.47
C PHE A 185 12.12 0.07 -12.88
N THR A 186 12.35 0.10 -14.19
CA THR A 186 13.63 0.47 -14.77
C THR A 186 13.72 1.97 -14.96
N PRO A 187 14.93 2.56 -15.10
CA PRO A 187 15.09 3.98 -15.39
C PRO A 187 14.25 4.47 -16.59
N GLN A 188 13.91 3.58 -17.52
CA GLN A 188 13.08 3.85 -18.70
C GLN A 188 11.57 3.87 -18.40
N LYS A 189 11.12 3.29 -17.29
CA LYS A 189 9.71 3.29 -16.81
C LYS A 189 9.59 4.27 -15.64
N ASN A 190 8.74 5.29 -15.81
CA ASN A 190 8.59 6.57 -15.08
C ASN A 190 8.43 6.59 -13.52
N GLU A 191 8.89 5.58 -12.76
CA GLU A 191 8.77 5.56 -11.29
C GLU A 191 10.10 5.52 -10.53
N THR A 192 11.22 5.28 -11.21
CA THR A 192 12.56 5.24 -10.58
C THR A 192 13.00 6.57 -9.97
N GLU A 193 12.57 7.70 -10.55
CA GLU A 193 12.93 9.03 -10.09
C GLU A 193 12.54 9.27 -8.62
N LYS A 194 11.42 8.70 -8.14
CA LYS A 194 11.01 8.85 -6.73
C LYS A 194 11.94 8.11 -5.79
N PHE A 195 12.41 6.92 -6.17
CA PHE A 195 13.37 6.15 -5.37
C PHE A 195 14.71 6.88 -5.27
N GLU A 196 15.22 7.36 -6.40
CA GLU A 196 16.48 8.11 -6.41
C GLU A 196 16.35 9.46 -5.70
N TYR A 197 15.19 10.13 -5.81
CA TYR A 197 14.90 11.33 -5.03
C TYR A 197 14.95 11.06 -3.53
N ALA A 198 14.29 9.99 -3.05
CA ALA A 198 14.29 9.63 -1.64
C ALA A 198 15.72 9.35 -1.14
N LYS A 199 16.49 8.52 -1.86
CA LYS A 199 17.89 8.23 -1.53
C LYS A 199 18.72 9.50 -1.45
N LYS A 200 18.60 10.39 -2.44
CA LYS A 200 19.37 11.65 -2.50
C LYS A 200 19.07 12.62 -1.35
N HIS A 201 17.83 12.66 -0.87
CA HIS A 201 17.40 13.64 0.14
C HIS A 201 17.28 13.08 1.55
N SER A 202 17.38 11.75 1.70
CA SER A 202 17.39 11.09 3.00
C SER A 202 18.69 11.37 3.78
N ASP A 203 18.59 11.30 5.11
CA ASP A 203 19.71 11.53 6.03
C ASP A 203 20.89 10.57 5.79
N ASP A 204 20.63 9.33 5.37
CA ASP A 204 21.60 8.24 5.29
C ASP A 204 21.55 7.42 3.98
N GLY A 205 20.82 7.89 2.97
CA GLY A 205 20.62 7.18 1.72
C GLY A 205 19.54 6.09 1.77
N THR A 206 18.82 5.95 2.88
CA THR A 206 17.77 4.93 3.06
C THR A 206 16.36 5.48 2.86
N PHE A 207 15.44 4.57 2.54
CA PHE A 207 14.02 4.85 2.37
C PHE A 207 13.20 3.63 2.78
N PHE A 208 11.91 3.82 2.99
CA PHE A 208 10.95 2.77 3.27
C PHE A 208 9.68 2.99 2.44
N ILE A 209 8.85 1.97 2.32
CA ILE A 209 7.56 2.08 1.61
C ILE A 209 6.43 2.16 2.62
N LEU A 210 5.53 3.12 2.42
CA LEU A 210 4.23 3.15 3.06
C LEU A 210 3.16 2.67 2.07
N THR A 211 2.37 1.69 2.49
CA THR A 211 1.16 1.26 1.75
C THR A 211 -0.10 1.61 2.53
N ARG A 212 -1.23 1.60 1.82
CA ARG A 212 -2.56 1.69 2.42
C ARG A 212 -3.37 0.48 2.00
N GLU A 213 -3.67 -0.41 2.94
CA GLU A 213 -4.25 -1.74 2.68
C GLU A 213 -3.50 -2.56 1.63
N ASN A 214 -2.16 -2.50 1.67
CA ASN A 214 -1.31 -3.13 0.65
C ASN A 214 -1.50 -2.55 -0.77
N THR A 215 -2.11 -1.37 -0.90
CA THR A 215 -2.29 -0.64 -2.16
C THR A 215 -1.61 0.74 -2.09
N TYR A 216 -1.45 1.40 -3.25
CA TYR A 216 -0.91 2.77 -3.40
C TYR A 216 0.41 3.03 -2.65
N PRO A 217 1.53 2.42 -3.08
CA PRO A 217 2.81 2.58 -2.41
C PRO A 217 3.33 4.02 -2.50
N HIS A 218 3.70 4.57 -1.36
CA HIS A 218 4.42 5.82 -1.22
C HIS A 218 5.85 5.53 -0.77
N ILE A 219 6.81 6.13 -1.48
CA ILE A 219 8.22 6.09 -1.10
C ILE A 219 8.43 7.15 -0.02
N CYS A 220 8.88 6.71 1.14
CA CYS A 220 9.09 7.53 2.33
C CYS A 220 10.54 7.49 2.76
N PHE A 221 11.01 8.54 3.42
CA PHE A 221 12.39 8.62 3.91
C PHE A 221 12.47 9.56 5.10
N PHE A 222 13.58 9.47 5.83
CA PHE A 222 13.87 10.41 6.91
C PHE A 222 14.76 11.53 6.42
N LYS A 223 14.37 12.76 6.73
CA LYS A 223 15.20 13.95 6.58
C LYS A 223 15.13 14.75 7.88
N ASP A 224 16.28 15.15 8.40
CA ASP A 224 16.40 15.83 9.69
C ASP A 224 15.66 15.04 10.81
N LYS A 225 15.74 13.70 10.75
CA LYS A 225 15.07 12.73 11.64
C LYS A 225 13.54 12.77 11.61
N LYS A 226 12.92 13.41 10.62
CA LYS A 226 11.46 13.44 10.43
C LYS A 226 11.05 12.63 9.21
N PRO A 227 9.93 11.89 9.25
CA PRO A 227 9.46 11.11 8.11
C PRO A 227 8.77 12.00 7.07
N TYR A 228 9.21 11.88 5.83
CA TYR A 228 8.64 12.50 4.64
C TYR A 228 8.20 11.44 3.64
N TYR A 229 7.35 11.82 2.69
CA TYR A 229 7.04 10.98 1.53
C TYR A 229 7.23 11.76 0.22
N CYS A 230 7.62 11.04 -0.83
CA CYS A 230 7.75 11.57 -2.17
C CYS A 230 6.37 11.84 -2.78
N TRP A 231 6.18 13.07 -3.25
CA TRP A 231 5.02 13.50 -4.01
C TRP A 231 5.45 13.98 -5.39
N LYS A 232 4.68 13.62 -6.42
CA LYS A 232 4.90 14.11 -7.79
C LYS A 232 3.71 14.95 -8.19
N THR A 233 3.94 16.22 -8.53
CA THR A 233 2.86 17.10 -8.98
C THR A 233 2.39 16.72 -10.38
N ARG A 234 1.26 17.28 -10.81
CA ARG A 234 0.77 17.14 -12.19
C ARG A 234 1.77 17.67 -13.22
N GLN A 235 2.62 18.62 -12.82
CA GLN A 235 3.71 19.16 -13.64
C GLN A 235 4.96 18.27 -13.65
N LYS A 236 4.88 17.05 -13.10
CA LYS A 236 5.95 16.05 -13.01
C LYS A 236 7.14 16.46 -12.15
N GLU A 237 7.02 17.49 -11.35
CA GLU A 237 8.04 17.89 -10.39
C GLU A 237 7.95 17.06 -9.10
N LEU A 238 9.11 16.69 -8.57
CA LEU A 238 9.23 15.89 -7.36
C LEU A 238 9.47 16.76 -6.14
N TYR A 239 8.65 16.52 -5.12
CA TYR A 239 8.71 17.19 -3.83
C TYR A 239 8.62 16.17 -2.71
N MET A 240 8.87 16.65 -1.49
CA MET A 240 8.61 15.92 -0.27
C MET A 240 7.61 16.68 0.59
N GLU A 241 6.69 15.94 1.20
CA GLU A 241 5.78 16.46 2.22
C GLU A 241 5.93 15.64 3.51
N LEU A 242 5.62 16.28 4.64
CA LEU A 242 5.61 15.59 5.93
C LEU A 242 4.64 14.43 5.87
N LEU A 243 5.07 13.24 6.29
CA LEU A 243 4.24 12.05 6.23
C LEU A 243 2.96 12.20 7.07
N GLU A 244 3.04 12.95 8.16
CA GLU A 244 1.90 13.27 9.01
C GLU A 244 0.74 13.94 8.25
N LYS A 245 1.04 14.84 7.30
CA LYS A 245 0.03 15.54 6.49
C LYS A 245 -0.72 14.58 5.57
N TYR A 246 -0.07 13.51 5.10
CA TYR A 246 -0.74 12.48 4.29
C TYR A 246 -1.66 11.58 5.15
N LEU A 247 -1.23 11.31 6.39
CA LEU A 247 -1.97 10.45 7.32
C LEU A 247 -3.15 11.17 8.01
N LYS A 248 -3.12 12.50 8.08
CA LYS A 248 -4.24 13.34 8.55
C LYS A 248 -5.00 13.91 7.35
N PRO A 249 -6.14 13.32 6.93
CA PRO A 249 -7.02 13.96 5.96
C PRO A 249 -7.67 15.22 6.53
#